data_AF-A0A0J7KJ24-F1
#
_entry.id   AF-A0A0J7KJ24-F1
#
_cell.length_a   1.000
_cell.length_b   1.000
_cell.length_c   1.000
_cell.angle_alpha   90.00
_cell.angle_beta   90.00
_cell.angle_gamma   90.00
#
_symmetry.space_group_name_H-M   'P 1'
#
loop_
_entity.id
_entity.type
_entity.pdbx_description
1 polymer ?
#
loop_
_entity_poly.entity_id
_entity_poly.type
_entity_poly.pdbx_seq_one_letter_code
_entity_poly.pdbx_strand_id
1 'polypeptide(L)'
;MRFPFYGVQFHPEKNLYEWVTGKNIPHGRNATLVAQYFANFFVNEARKNSHEFATEQEAKQSLIYNYPVTYTALENSTFQQCYMFKKSDRDGLLIDNDV
;
A
#
# COMPACT_ATOMS: atom_id res chain seq x y z
N MET A 1 24.56 0.04 13.83
CA MET A 1 23.11 -0.16 13.56
C MET A 1 22.73 0.78 12.42
N ARG A 2 22.51 0.27 11.20
CA ARG A 2 21.97 1.09 10.12
C ARG A 2 21.14 0.21 9.20
N PHE A 3 19.90 -0.02 9.62
CA PHE A 3 18.93 -0.77 8.87
C PHE A 3 18.04 0.19 8.07
N PRO A 4 17.56 -0.19 6.88
CA PRO A 4 16.69 0.65 6.05
C PRO A 4 15.24 0.64 6.57
N PHE A 5 15.04 1.02 7.84
CA PHE A 5 13.72 1.21 8.44
C PHE A 5 13.34 2.69 8.42
N TYR A 6 12.15 2.98 7.92
CA TYR A 6 11.63 4.34 7.77
C TYR A 6 10.23 4.42 8.37
N GLY A 7 9.92 5.55 9.02
CA GLY A 7 8.61 5.81 9.59
C GLY A 7 8.22 7.26 9.39
N VAL A 8 6.93 7.49 9.14
CA VAL A 8 6.32 8.81 9.04
C VAL A 8 5.11 8.86 9.95
N GLN A 9 4.91 9.98 10.64
CA GLN A 9 3.73 10.18 11.50
C GLN A 9 2.49 10.59 10.70
N PHE A 10 2.68 11.13 9.49
CA PHE A 10 1.63 11.60 8.59
C PHE A 10 1.37 10.61 7.45
N HIS A 11 0.33 10.89 6.64
CA HIS A 11 -0.14 10.04 5.56
C HIS A 11 0.21 10.63 4.18
N PRO A 12 1.41 10.37 3.62
CA PRO A 12 1.80 10.90 2.31
C PRO A 12 0.90 10.40 1.17
N GLU A 13 0.32 9.20 1.29
CA GLU A 13 -0.54 8.59 0.28
C GLU A 13 -1.86 9.35 0.08
N LYS A 14 -2.41 9.93 1.17
CA LYS A 14 -3.73 10.56 1.14
C LYS A 14 -3.80 11.78 0.24
N ASN A 15 -2.69 12.52 0.09
CA ASN A 15 -2.63 13.75 -0.69
C ASN A 15 -3.06 13.57 -2.14
N LEU A 16 -2.82 12.40 -2.74
CA LEU A 16 -3.15 12.13 -4.14
C LEU A 16 -4.47 11.37 -4.30
N TYR A 17 -4.78 10.48 -3.37
CA TYR A 17 -5.76 9.42 -3.61
C TYR A 17 -7.04 9.56 -2.78
N GLU A 18 -7.02 10.30 -1.67
CA GLU A 18 -8.15 10.32 -0.74
C GLU A 18 -8.89 11.65 -0.73
N TRP A 19 -10.16 11.64 -1.16
CA TRP A 19 -10.96 12.85 -1.39
C TRP A 19 -12.21 12.93 -0.50
N VAL A 20 -12.21 12.19 0.60
CA VAL A 20 -13.29 12.20 1.58
C VAL A 20 -13.54 13.61 2.12
N THR A 21 -14.79 14.04 2.10
CA THR A 21 -15.20 15.38 2.56
C THR A 21 -15.10 15.49 4.09
N GLY A 22 -14.89 16.72 4.59
CA GLY A 22 -14.77 16.97 6.04
C GLY A 22 -13.41 16.60 6.65
N LYS A 23 -12.44 16.19 5.84
CA LYS A 23 -11.03 16.04 6.23
C LYS A 23 -10.19 17.13 5.59
N ASN A 24 -9.22 17.67 6.33
CA ASN A 24 -8.30 18.69 5.81
C ASN A 24 -7.09 18.03 5.13
N ILE A 25 -7.35 17.27 4.06
CA ILE A 25 -6.29 16.60 3.29
C ILE A 25 -5.75 17.60 2.26
N PRO A 26 -4.43 17.85 2.22
CA PRO A 26 -3.87 18.81 1.28
C PRO A 26 -3.73 18.17 -0.11
N HIS A 27 -4.35 18.80 -1.11
CA HIS A 27 -4.33 18.35 -2.51
C HIS A 27 -3.58 19.31 -3.46
N GLY A 28 -2.92 20.33 -2.91
CA GLY A 28 -2.15 21.29 -3.70
C GLY A 28 -0.85 20.70 -4.27
N ARG A 29 -0.25 21.40 -5.24
CA ARG A 29 0.99 20.98 -5.93
C ARG A 29 2.10 20.51 -4.99
N ASN A 30 2.33 21.21 -3.88
CA ASN A 30 3.37 20.82 -2.92
C ASN A 30 3.06 19.49 -2.23
N ALA A 31 1.79 19.24 -1.88
CA ALA A 31 1.37 17.99 -1.27
C ALA A 31 1.50 16.81 -2.23
N THR A 32 1.20 17.02 -3.52
CA THR A 32 1.46 16.08 -4.62
C THR A 32 2.95 15.74 -4.73
N LEU A 33 3.82 16.76 -4.73
CA LEU A 33 5.27 16.55 -4.81
C LEU A 33 5.82 15.78 -3.60
N VAL A 34 5.32 16.07 -2.39
CA VAL A 34 5.68 15.33 -1.18
C VAL A 34 5.30 13.85 -1.32
N ALA A 35 4.05 13.55 -1.70
CA ALA A 35 3.59 12.17 -1.87
C ALA A 35 4.48 11.39 -2.85
N GLN A 36 4.77 11.99 -4.02
CA GLN A 36 5.63 11.38 -5.03
C GLN A 36 7.07 11.19 -4.55
N TYR A 37 7.62 12.13 -3.78
CA TYR A 37 8.97 12.03 -3.23
C TYR A 37 9.11 10.82 -2.30
N PHE A 38 8.17 10.63 -1.35
CA PHE A 38 8.20 9.50 -0.44
C PHE A 38 8.07 8.16 -1.18
N ALA A 39 7.17 8.08 -2.17
CA ALA A 39 7.04 6.90 -3.01
C ALA A 39 8.34 6.59 -3.78
N ASN A 40 8.92 7.59 -4.45
CA ASN A 40 10.18 7.43 -5.19
C ASN A 40 11.33 6.97 -4.29
N PHE A 41 11.44 7.59 -3.12
CA PHE A 41 12.44 7.23 -2.12
C PHE A 41 12.30 5.76 -1.70
N PHE A 42 11.11 5.35 -1.27
CA PHE A 42 10.90 3.98 -0.77
C PHE A 42 11.10 2.92 -1.86
N VAL A 43 10.62 3.18 -3.08
CA VAL A 43 10.86 2.27 -4.21
C VAL A 43 12.35 2.19 -4.57
N ASN A 44 13.11 3.29 -4.44
CA ASN A 44 14.57 3.26 -4.62
C ASN A 44 15.28 2.41 -3.55
N GLU A 45 14.80 2.39 -2.31
CA GLU A 45 15.30 1.47 -1.29
C GLU A 45 14.97 0.01 -1.63
N ALA A 46 13.76 -0.27 -2.12
CA ALA A 46 13.35 -1.61 -2.55
C ALA A 46 14.22 -2.15 -3.72
N ARG A 47 14.66 -1.29 -4.65
CA ARG A 47 15.54 -1.68 -5.77
C ARG A 47 16.95 -2.15 -5.34
N LYS A 48 17.34 -1.96 -4.08
CA LYS A 48 18.67 -2.35 -3.59
C LYS A 48 18.78 -3.83 -3.23
N ASN A 49 17.67 -4.56 -3.21
CA ASN A 49 17.68 -6.02 -3.03
C ASN A 49 17.49 -6.74 -4.38
N SER A 50 17.78 -8.03 -4.40
CA SER A 50 17.63 -8.92 -5.56
C SER A 50 16.57 -9.99 -5.33
N HIS A 51 15.54 -9.71 -4.52
CA HIS A 51 14.45 -10.65 -4.31
C HIS A 51 13.58 -10.75 -5.57
N GLU A 52 13.13 -11.97 -5.85
CA GLU A 52 12.26 -12.28 -6.97
C GLU A 52 11.37 -13.48 -6.61
N PHE A 53 10.26 -13.64 -7.32
CA PHE A 53 9.42 -14.84 -7.22
C PHE A 53 10.14 -16.03 -7.87
N ALA A 54 9.87 -17.25 -7.39
CA ALA A 54 10.51 -18.43 -7.94
C ALA A 54 10.03 -18.72 -9.37
N THR A 55 8.79 -18.32 -9.70
CA THR A 55 8.21 -18.46 -11.03
C THR A 55 7.37 -17.24 -11.43
N GLU A 56 7.24 -17.02 -12.74
CA GLU A 56 6.34 -15.99 -13.27
C GLU A 56 4.86 -16.27 -12.91
N GLN A 57 4.49 -17.55 -12.83
CA GLN A 57 3.12 -17.94 -12.48
C GLN A 57 2.77 -17.57 -11.04
N GLU A 58 3.69 -17.84 -10.11
CA GLU A 58 3.57 -17.43 -8.72
C GLU A 58 3.44 -15.90 -8.62
N ALA A 59 4.32 -15.16 -9.31
CA ALA A 59 4.24 -13.71 -9.35
C ALA A 59 2.86 -13.23 -9.84
N LYS A 60 2.38 -13.75 -10.98
CA LYS A 60 1.08 -13.38 -11.54
C LYS A 60 -0.07 -13.64 -10.57
N GLN A 61 -0.03 -14.70 -9.78
CA GLN A 61 -1.07 -15.04 -8.80
C GLN A 61 -1.00 -14.17 -7.54
N SER A 62 0.18 -13.69 -7.16
CA SER A 62 0.38 -12.89 -5.94
C SER A 62 0.15 -11.38 -6.10
N LEU A 63 0.10 -10.86 -7.33
CA LEU A 63 -0.07 -9.42 -7.57
C LEU A 63 -1.46 -8.91 -7.17
N ILE A 64 -1.52 -7.64 -6.76
CA ILE A 64 -2.76 -6.95 -6.35
C ILE A 64 -3.83 -6.91 -7.46
N TYR A 65 -3.43 -7.08 -8.72
CA TYR A 65 -4.33 -7.08 -9.88
C TYR A 65 -5.40 -8.17 -9.86
N ASN A 66 -5.19 -9.24 -9.07
CA ASN A 66 -6.14 -10.35 -8.97
C ASN A 66 -7.31 -10.07 -8.02
N TYR A 67 -7.32 -8.93 -7.32
CA TYR A 67 -8.29 -8.65 -6.28
C TYR A 67 -9.22 -7.51 -6.71
N PRO A 68 -10.54 -7.63 -6.50
CA PRO A 68 -11.46 -6.54 -6.76
C PRO A 68 -11.36 -5.48 -5.67
N VAL A 69 -11.44 -4.22 -6.07
CA VAL A 69 -11.52 -3.09 -5.14
C VAL A 69 -12.99 -2.80 -4.79
N THR A 70 -13.26 -2.46 -3.53
CA THR A 70 -14.58 -2.02 -3.07
C THR A 70 -14.59 -0.50 -2.88
N TYR A 71 -15.63 0.17 -3.38
CA TYR A 71 -15.83 1.61 -3.15
C TYR A 71 -16.46 1.82 -1.78
N THR A 72 -15.66 2.29 -0.81
CA THR A 72 -16.03 2.32 0.61
C THR A 72 -16.42 3.71 1.10
N ALA A 73 -16.19 4.78 0.33
CA ALA A 73 -16.58 6.12 0.74
C ALA A 73 -18.10 6.30 0.93
N LEU A 74 -18.94 5.55 0.20
CA LEU A 74 -20.40 5.57 0.41
C LEU A 74 -20.81 5.06 1.79
N GLU A 75 -19.96 4.27 2.43
CA GLU A 75 -20.19 3.68 3.75
C GLU A 75 -19.52 4.51 4.85
N ASN A 76 -19.26 5.79 4.61
CA ASN A 76 -18.59 6.72 5.53
C ASN A 76 -17.15 6.33 5.92
N SER A 77 -16.48 5.54 5.07
CA SER A 77 -15.05 5.27 5.21
C SER A 77 -14.22 6.55 5.02
N THR A 78 -13.06 6.62 5.68
CA THR A 78 -12.05 7.65 5.42
C THR A 78 -11.17 7.37 4.20
N PHE A 79 -11.43 6.26 3.51
CA PHE A 79 -10.79 5.85 2.28
C PHE A 79 -11.84 5.78 1.17
N GLN A 80 -11.48 6.21 -0.03
CA GLN A 80 -12.30 6.10 -1.22
C GLN A 80 -12.56 4.64 -1.54
N GLN A 81 -11.51 3.84 -1.50
CA GLN A 81 -11.50 2.46 -1.96
C GLN A 81 -10.67 1.58 -1.03
N CYS A 82 -11.11 0.33 -0.84
CA CYS A 82 -10.36 -0.67 -0.06
C CYS A 82 -10.42 -2.03 -0.75
N TYR A 83 -9.33 -2.78 -0.67
CA TYR A 83 -9.31 -4.21 -1.00
C TYR A 83 -9.71 -5.00 0.26
N MET A 84 -10.71 -5.87 0.11
CA MET A 84 -11.23 -6.69 1.21
C MET A 84 -10.76 -8.13 1.06
N PHE A 85 -10.20 -8.70 2.12
CA PHE A 85 -9.73 -10.08 2.15
C PHE A 85 -10.39 -10.83 3.29
N LYS A 86 -10.91 -12.03 3.02
CA LYS A 86 -11.49 -12.93 4.01
C LYS A 86 -10.40 -13.62 4.81
N LYS A 87 -10.79 -14.20 5.96
CA LYS A 87 -9.88 -15.07 6.72
C LYS A 87 -9.40 -16.25 5.87
N SER A 88 -10.29 -16.84 5.07
CA SER A 88 -9.97 -17.93 4.14
C SER A 88 -8.93 -17.55 3.09
N ASP A 89 -8.84 -16.27 2.73
CA ASP A 89 -7.86 -15.79 1.74
C ASP A 89 -6.44 -15.79 2.33
N ARG A 90 -6.31 -15.92 3.66
CA ARG A 90 -5.03 -16.03 4.39
C ARG A 90 -4.57 -17.46 4.60
N ASP A 91 -5.43 -18.46 4.37
CA ASP A 91 -5.12 -19.86 4.70
C ASP A 91 -3.96 -20.44 3.85
N GLY A 92 -3.55 -19.75 2.77
CA GLY A 92 -2.34 -20.05 2.00
C GLY A 92 -1.14 -19.10 2.21
N LEU A 93 -1.24 -18.15 3.14
CA LEU A 93 -0.23 -17.09 3.40
C LEU A 93 0.45 -17.20 4.77
N LEU A 94 -0.06 -18.06 5.66
CA LEU A 94 0.61 -18.40 6.91
C LEU A 94 1.61 -19.52 6.63
N ILE A 95 2.89 -19.18 6.60
CA ILE A 95 3.90 -20.11 7.11
C ILE A 95 3.56 -20.24 8.59
N ASP A 96 3.28 -21.45 9.06
CA ASP A 96 3.19 -21.74 10.50
C ASP A 96 4.48 -21.23 11.15
N ASN A 97 4.41 -20.06 11.78
CA ASN A 97 5.44 -19.63 12.69
C ASN A 97 5.15 -20.38 14.00
N ASP A 98 5.64 -21.60 14.10
CA ASP A 98 5.81 -22.31 15.36
C ASP A 98 6.85 -21.54 16.19
N VAL A 99 6.36 -20.59 17.00
CA VAL A 99 7.04 -20.04 18.18
C VAL A 99 6.06 -20.03 19.34
#